data_AF-A0A967VS75-F1
#
_entry.id   AF-A0A967VS75-F1
#
_cell.length_a   1.000
_cell.length_b   1.000
_cell.length_c   1.000
_cell.angle_alpha   90.00
_cell.angle_beta   90.00
_cell.angle_gamma   90.00
#
_symmetry.space_group_name_H-M   'P 1'
#
loop_
_entity.id
_entity.type
_entity.pdbx_description
1 polymer ?
#
loop_
_entity_poly.entity_id
_entity_poly.type
_entity_poly.pdbx_seq_one_letter_code
_entity_poly.pdbx_strand_id
1 'polypeptide(L)' 'RMFVTRFEGMTPEESRPLIDFLGGHMSRPEFTWRHRWRPGQVVIWDNRFTLHYPINDFTGHRRLLYRCSTVEEA' A
#
# COMPACT_ATOMS: atom_id res chain seq x y z
N ARG A 1 -4.49 -4.54 3.15
CA ARG A 1 -5.18 -5.54 4.00
C ARG A 1 -4.23 -6.38 4.86
N MET A 2 -3.03 -6.72 4.40
CA MET A 2 -2.15 -7.74 5.03
C MET A 2 -1.76 -7.51 6.51
N PHE A 3 -1.88 -6.28 7.04
CA PHE A 3 -1.50 -5.97 8.43
C PHE A 3 -2.69 -5.69 9.38
N VAL A 4 -3.88 -5.41 8.84
CA VAL A 4 -5.07 -5.11 9.65
C VAL A 4 -5.81 -6.41 9.91
N THR A 5 -6.00 -6.76 11.18
CA THR A 5 -6.62 -8.04 11.58
C THR A 5 -8.09 -7.89 11.95
N ARG A 6 -8.42 -6.91 12.81
CA ARG A 6 -9.79 -6.60 13.26
C ARG A 6 -9.86 -5.19 13.83
N PHE A 7 -11.07 -4.66 14.03
CA PHE A 7 -11.29 -3.47 14.84
C PHE A 7 -11.27 -3.82 16.33
N GLU A 8 -10.86 -2.87 17.16
CA GLU A 8 -10.95 -3.01 18.61
C GLU A 8 -12.42 -3.18 19.03
N GLY A 9 -12.68 -4.10 19.97
CA GLY A 9 -14.04 -4.40 20.42
C GLY A 9 -14.90 -5.23 19.47
N MET A 10 -14.39 -5.63 18.30
CA MET A 10 -15.11 -6.46 17.32
C MET A 10 -14.43 -7.81 17.12
N THR A 11 -15.22 -8.84 16.82
CA THR A 11 -14.72 -10.12 16.31
C THR A 11 -14.15 -9.95 14.90
N PRO A 12 -13.29 -10.87 14.43
CA PRO A 12 -12.82 -10.88 13.04
C PRO A 12 -13.97 -10.89 12.02
N GLU A 13 -15.04 -11.64 12.30
CA GLU A 13 -16.20 -11.80 11.44
C GLU A 13 -16.99 -10.48 11.31
N GLU A 14 -17.22 -9.79 12.43
CA GLU A 14 -17.85 -8.47 12.44
C GLU A 14 -16.97 -7.41 11.76
N SER A 15 -15.65 -7.50 11.94
CA SER A 15 -14.69 -6.53 11.38
C SER A 15 -14.52 -6.66 9.88
N ARG A 16 -14.61 -7.89 9.35
CA ARG A 16 -14.28 -8.21 7.96
C ARG A 16 -15.02 -7.36 6.93
N PRO A 17 -16.37 -7.21 6.98
CA PRO A 17 -17.08 -6.41 5.97
C PRO A 17 -16.64 -4.94 5.98
N LEU A 18 -16.33 -4.35 7.15
CA LEU A 18 -15.86 -2.98 7.26
C LEU A 18 -14.44 -2.80 6.72
N ILE A 19 -13.52 -3.71 7.08
CA ILE A 19 -12.15 -3.73 6.51
C ILE A 19 -12.23 -3.88 4.99
N ASP A 20 -13.15 -4.72 4.52
CA ASP A 20 -13.29 -4.98 3.10
C ASP A 20 -13.83 -3.76 2.35
N PHE A 21 -14.85 -3.10 2.91
CA PHE A 21 -15.43 -1.86 2.40
C PHE A 21 -14.40 -0.72 2.34
N LEU A 22 -13.74 -0.41 3.47
CA LEU A 22 -12.75 0.66 3.53
C LEU A 22 -11.56 0.38 2.61
N GLY A 23 -11.10 -0.88 2.57
CA GLY A 23 -10.06 -1.34 1.66
C GLY A 23 -10.44 -1.19 0.19
N GLY A 24 -11.69 -1.48 -0.15
CA GLY A 24 -12.23 -1.24 -1.49
C GLY A 24 -12.29 0.25 -1.84
N HIS A 25 -12.78 1.07 -0.92
CA HIS A 25 -12.86 2.52 -1.10
C HIS A 25 -11.48 3.14 -1.36
N MET A 26 -10.48 2.86 -0.52
CA MET A 26 -9.13 3.45 -0.63
C MET A 26 -8.34 2.99 -1.86
N SER A 27 -8.73 1.87 -2.49
CA SER A 27 -8.03 1.30 -3.66
C SER A 27 -8.68 1.66 -5.00
N ARG A 28 -9.74 2.48 -4.98
CA ARG A 28 -10.42 3.00 -6.16
C ARG A 28 -9.45 3.77 -7.07
N PRO A 29 -9.50 3.57 -8.41
CA PRO A 29 -8.57 4.20 -9.35
C PRO A 29 -8.41 5.72 -9.19
N GLU A 30 -9.50 6.42 -8.83
CA GLU A 30 -9.56 7.87 -8.64
C GLU A 30 -8.68 8.36 -7.47
N PHE A 31 -8.33 7.47 -6.53
CA PHE A 31 -7.44 7.76 -5.40
C PHE A 31 -6.04 7.14 -5.57
N THR A 32 -5.75 6.57 -6.74
CA THR A 32 -4.48 5.92 -7.00
C THR A 32 -3.66 6.66 -8.05
N TRP A 33 -2.34 6.60 -7.87
CA TRP A 33 -1.38 6.98 -8.89
C TRP A 33 -0.50 5.78 -9.25
N ARG A 34 -0.44 5.42 -10.53
CA ARG A 34 0.39 4.33 -11.04
C ARG A 34 1.67 4.88 -11.68
N HIS A 35 2.81 4.57 -11.07
CA HIS A 35 4.11 4.98 -11.58
C HIS A 35 4.77 3.88 -12.44
N ARG A 36 5.21 4.25 -13.64
CA ARG A 36 6.03 3.39 -14.52
C ARG A 36 7.50 3.81 -14.41
N TRP A 37 8.27 2.99 -13.70
CA TRP A 37 9.69 3.23 -13.44
C TRP A 37 10.54 3.29 -14.71
N ARG A 38 11.54 4.17 -14.67
CA ARG A 38 12.66 4.27 -15.63
C ARG A 38 13.99 4.43 -14.85
N PRO A 39 15.13 4.06 -15.46
CA PRO A 39 16.43 4.28 -14.84
C PRO A 39 16.64 5.74 -14.41
N GLY A 40 17.23 5.95 -13.23
CA GLY A 40 17.53 7.28 -12.68
C GLY A 40 16.36 7.96 -11.96
N GLN A 41 15.17 7.36 -11.92
CA GLN A 41 14.03 7.95 -11.21
C GLN A 41 14.04 7.65 -9.71
N VAL A 42 13.58 8.63 -8.93
CA VAL A 42 13.32 8.52 -7.50
C VAL A 42 11.86 8.91 -7.26
N VAL A 43 11.16 8.12 -6.45
CA VAL A 43 9.81 8.43 -5.97
C VAL A 43 9.88 8.54 -4.46
N ILE A 44 9.29 9.60 -3.93
CA ILE A 44 9.13 9.87 -2.51
C ILE A 44 7.63 9.91 -2.22
N TRP A 45 7.20 9.30 -1.13
CA TRP A 45 5.81 9.35 -0.67
C TRP A 45 5.76 9.54 0.85
N ASP A 46 4.71 10.20 1.33
CA ASP A 46 4.42 10.31 2.76
C ASP A 46 3.69 9.04 3.23
N ASN A 47 4.35 8.24 4.06
CA ASN A 47 3.83 6.95 4.50
C ASN A 47 2.70 7.07 5.55
N ARG A 48 2.36 8.28 6.03
CA ARG A 48 1.24 8.52 6.96
C ARG A 48 -0.11 8.54 6.24
N PHE A 49 -0.11 8.96 4.98
CA PHE A 49 -1.33 9.19 4.20
C PHE A 49 -1.44 8.31 2.96
N THR A 50 -0.46 7.43 2.73
CA THR A 50 -0.43 6.61 1.52
C THR A 50 -0.27 5.13 1.84
N LEU A 51 -0.91 4.32 1.01
CA LEU A 51 -0.59 2.90 0.86
C LEU A 51 -0.02 2.69 -0.54
N HIS A 52 0.90 1.75 -0.68
CA HIS A 52 1.50 1.41 -1.95
C HIS A 52 1.42 -0.08 -2.22
N TYR A 53 1.32 -0.44 -3.50
CA TYR A 53 1.21 -1.83 -3.95
C TYR A 53 2.20 -2.09 -5.09
N PRO A 54 3.16 -3.02 -4.94
CA PRO A 54 4.03 -3.41 -6.04
C PRO A 54 3.26 -4.29 -7.02
N ILE A 55 3.10 -3.83 -8.26
CA ILE A 55 2.51 -4.63 -9.33
C ILE A 55 3.56 -5.65 -9.78
N ASN A 56 3.22 -6.94 -9.72
CA ASN A 56 4.09 -8.04 -10.13
C ASN A 56 3.84 -8.43 -11.60
N ASP A 57 4.03 -7.48 -12.52
CA ASP A 57 3.79 -7.62 -13.96
C ASP A 57 5.07 -7.85 -14.79
N PHE A 58 6.13 -8.38 -14.17
CA PHE A 58 7.47 -8.51 -14.76
C PHE A 58 8.04 -9.94 -14.68
N THR A 59 7.18 -10.96 -14.83
CA THR A 59 7.56 -12.38 -14.79
C THR A 59 8.78 -12.68 -15.66
N GLY A 60 9.75 -13.40 -15.11
CA GLY A 60 11.00 -13.77 -15.82
C GLY A 60 12.08 -12.69 -15.83
N HIS A 61 11.80 -11.50 -15.28
CA HIS A 61 12.77 -10.41 -15.19
C HIS A 61 13.10 -10.07 -13.73
N ARG A 62 14.35 -9.71 -13.46
CA ARG A 62 14.76 -9.17 -12.16
C ARG A 62 14.38 -7.70 -12.08
N ARG A 63 13.71 -7.31 -10.98
CA ARG A 63 13.43 -5.91 -10.64
C ARG A 63 14.03 -5.59 -9.27
N LEU A 64 14.94 -4.62 -9.21
CA LEU A 64 15.61 -4.17 -8.00
C LEU A 64 15.35 -2.68 -7.79
N LEU A 65 14.96 -2.30 -6.57
CA LEU A 65 14.86 -0.91 -6.13
C LEU A 65 15.55 -0.79 -4.77
N TYR A 66 16.17 0.36 -4.52
CA TYR A 66 16.69 0.71 -3.20
C TYR A 66 15.66 1.57 -2.49
N ARG A 67 15.40 1.26 -1.20
CA ARG A 67 14.48 2.03 -0.37
C ARG A 67 15.24 2.61 0.82
N CYS A 68 15.03 3.90 1.05
CA CYS A 68 15.38 4.57 2.30
C CYS A 68 14.08 5.02 2.97
N SER A 69 14.00 4.87 4.28
CA SER A 69 12.86 5.30 5.08
C SER A 69 13.37 6.24 6.17
N THR A 70 12.71 7.38 6.33
CA THR A 70 12.93 8.24 7.48
C THR A 70 12.26 7.61 8.70
N VAL A 71 12.88 7.77 9.86
CA VAL A 71 12.22 7.52 11.14
C VAL A 71 11.45 8.78 11.52
N GLU A 72 10.25 8.62 12.04
CA GLU A 72 9.54 9.71 12.71
C GLU A 72 10.00 9.70 14.18
N GLU A 73 10.47 10.83 14.69
CA GLU A 73 10.60 11.01 16.15
C GLU A 73 9.25 11.48 16.69
N ALA A 74 8.83 10.88 17.80
CA ALA A 74 7.57 11.15 18.48
C ALA A 74 7.58 12.51 19.20
#